data_AF-A0A847TNG4-F1
#
_entry.id   AF-A0A847TNG4-F1
#
_cell.length_a   1.000
_cell.length_b   1.000
_cell.length_c   1.000
_cell.angle_alpha   90.00
_cell.angle_beta   90.00
_cell.angle_gamma   90.00
#
_symmetry.space_group_name_H-M   'P 1'
#
loop_
_entity.id
_entity.type
_entity.pdbx_description
1 polymer ?
#
loop_
_entity_poly.entity_id
_entity_poly.type
_entity_poly.pdbx_seq_one_letter_code
_entity_poly.pdbx_strand_id
1 'polypeptide(L)'
;MDDDAMRRFPVPDRDDLPDDLRERIDDETERAGFTPNVFAAFAYKPSHFRPFFEYHDALVEDTDLERHEVEMIIVAVSGVNHCYYCNVAHGALVRIYAKDPLLADQLVANYRTADIPEKHKTMLDVAVKLTESPVEVGGDDLQRLRDAGFSEEAIWDIGAVTAFFNLSNRMAMFADMRPNEEFHSLGREPRDD
;
A
#
# COMPACT_ATOMS: atom_id res chain seq x y z
N MET A 1 6.22 21.77 -3.62
CA MET A 1 6.25 20.41 -3.05
C MET A 1 7.70 20.00 -2.88
N ASP A 2 8.00 18.89 -2.21
CA ASP A 2 9.39 18.41 -2.10
C ASP A 2 9.90 17.91 -3.45
N ASP A 3 10.94 18.54 -3.99
CA ASP A 3 11.57 18.16 -5.26
C ASP A 3 12.20 16.75 -5.19
N ASP A 4 12.52 16.25 -3.98
CA ASP A 4 13.07 14.92 -3.76
C ASP A 4 12.00 13.81 -3.67
N ALA A 5 10.71 14.14 -3.83
CA ALA A 5 9.62 13.15 -3.81
C ALA A 5 9.79 12.03 -4.85
N MET A 6 10.43 12.33 -5.98
CA MET A 6 10.90 11.33 -6.95
C MET A 6 12.11 11.86 -7.74
N ARG A 7 13.01 10.98 -8.19
CA ARG A 7 14.31 11.41 -8.75
C ARG A 7 14.45 11.28 -10.27
N ARG A 8 13.53 10.59 -10.95
CA ARG A 8 13.62 10.35 -12.41
C ARG A 8 12.67 11.19 -13.24
N PHE A 9 11.73 11.89 -12.61
CA PHE A 9 10.76 12.77 -13.25
C PHE A 9 10.64 14.06 -12.42
N PRO A 10 10.22 15.18 -13.02
CA PRO A 10 10.08 16.42 -12.27
C PRO A 10 8.85 16.37 -11.36
N VAL A 11 8.99 16.88 -10.15
CA VAL A 11 7.87 17.17 -9.26
C VAL A 11 7.33 18.56 -9.65
N PRO A 12 6.03 18.69 -10.00
CA PRO A 12 5.49 20.00 -10.36
C PRO A 12 5.45 20.94 -9.16
N ASP A 13 5.45 22.25 -9.41
CA ASP A 13 5.14 23.21 -8.35
C ASP A 13 3.68 23.01 -7.91
N ARG A 14 3.42 23.14 -6.61
CA ARG A 14 2.07 23.07 -6.05
C ARG A 14 1.18 24.14 -6.67
N ASP A 15 1.71 25.34 -6.88
CA ASP A 15 0.91 26.49 -7.32
C ASP A 15 0.44 26.37 -8.78
N ASP A 16 1.10 25.52 -9.58
CA ASP A 16 0.76 25.21 -10.96
C ASP A 16 -0.27 24.06 -11.08
N LEU A 17 -0.63 23.41 -9.98
CA LEU A 17 -1.57 22.29 -9.99
C LEU A 17 -3.02 22.77 -10.18
N PRO A 18 -3.87 21.96 -10.85
CA PRO A 18 -5.32 22.12 -10.83
C PRO A 18 -5.87 22.19 -9.39
N ASP A 19 -6.92 22.98 -9.18
CA ASP A 19 -7.52 23.22 -7.85
C ASP A 19 -7.88 21.93 -7.12
N ASP A 20 -8.49 20.97 -7.81
CA ASP A 20 -8.94 19.70 -7.25
C ASP A 20 -7.78 18.81 -6.77
N LEU A 21 -6.61 18.89 -7.43
CA LEU A 21 -5.41 18.19 -6.96
C LEU A 21 -4.84 18.86 -5.72
N ARG A 22 -4.82 20.19 -5.68
CA ARG A 22 -4.33 20.94 -4.51
C ARG A 22 -5.18 20.64 -3.28
N GLU A 23 -6.51 20.69 -3.43
CA GLU A 23 -7.46 20.35 -2.38
C GLU A 23 -7.20 18.94 -1.85
N ARG A 24 -7.12 17.94 -2.74
CA ARG A 24 -6.83 16.57 -2.31
C ARG A 24 -5.48 16.43 -1.59
N ILE A 25 -4.45 17.12 -2.06
CA ILE A 25 -3.12 17.10 -1.43
C ILE A 25 -3.16 17.76 -0.05
N ASP A 26 -3.89 18.86 0.09
CA ASP A 26 -4.01 19.60 1.34
C ASP A 26 -4.77 18.77 2.39
N ASP A 27 -5.89 18.14 2.00
CA ASP A 27 -6.68 17.26 2.88
C ASP A 27 -5.82 16.11 3.44
N GLU A 28 -5.01 15.49 2.58
CA GLU A 28 -4.12 14.40 2.97
C GLU A 28 -2.97 14.89 3.84
N THR A 29 -2.47 16.10 3.57
CA THR A 29 -1.43 16.73 4.38
C THR A 29 -1.94 17.05 5.79
N GLU A 30 -3.16 17.55 5.92
CA GLU A 30 -3.79 17.80 7.21
C GLU A 30 -4.01 16.49 7.98
N ARG A 31 -4.50 15.44 7.30
CA ARG A 31 -4.75 14.14 7.91
C ARG A 31 -3.48 13.44 8.39
N ALA A 32 -2.41 13.48 7.60
CA ALA A 32 -1.15 12.79 7.91
C ALA A 32 -0.18 13.65 8.75
N GLY A 33 -0.34 14.98 8.75
CA GLY A 33 0.60 15.93 9.35
C GLY A 33 1.81 16.27 8.47
N PHE A 34 1.90 15.67 7.28
CA PHE A 34 2.89 15.93 6.23
C PHE A 34 2.32 15.46 4.89
N THR A 35 2.87 15.90 3.76
CA THR A 35 2.42 15.45 2.43
C THR A 35 3.12 14.17 2.02
N PRO A 36 2.43 13.01 1.89
CA PRO A 36 3.09 11.80 1.39
C PRO A 36 3.58 12.00 -0.06
N ASN A 37 4.83 11.65 -0.32
CA ASN A 37 5.51 11.95 -1.58
C ASN A 37 4.86 11.32 -2.82
N VAL A 38 4.04 10.27 -2.65
CA VAL A 38 3.22 9.71 -3.76
C VAL A 38 2.28 10.75 -4.37
N PHE A 39 1.71 11.64 -3.57
CA PHE A 39 0.83 12.69 -4.08
C PHE A 39 1.60 13.68 -4.95
N ALA A 40 2.75 14.15 -4.47
CA ALA A 40 3.63 15.04 -5.23
C ALA A 40 4.14 14.39 -6.52
N ALA A 41 4.51 13.11 -6.47
CA ALA A 41 4.99 12.37 -7.62
C ALA A 41 3.90 12.17 -8.70
N PHE A 42 2.70 11.73 -8.31
CA PHE A 42 1.60 11.54 -9.26
C PHE A 42 1.04 12.85 -9.81
N ALA A 43 1.19 13.96 -9.07
CA ALA A 43 0.76 15.28 -9.53
C ALA A 43 1.44 15.70 -10.84
N TYR A 44 2.60 15.12 -11.19
CA TYR A 44 3.24 15.29 -12.50
C TYR A 44 2.30 15.03 -13.68
N LYS A 45 1.35 14.09 -13.52
CA LYS A 45 0.34 13.79 -14.54
C LYS A 45 -1.06 13.81 -13.92
N PRO A 46 -1.76 14.97 -13.91
CA PRO A 46 -3.06 15.10 -13.28
C PRO A 46 -4.15 14.16 -13.80
N SER A 47 -4.07 13.76 -15.08
CA SER A 47 -5.00 12.78 -15.66
C SER A 47 -4.79 11.36 -15.15
N HIS A 48 -3.65 11.07 -14.51
CA HIS A 48 -3.34 9.77 -13.88
C HIS A 48 -3.49 9.83 -12.36
N PHE A 49 -3.15 10.97 -11.75
CA PHE A 49 -3.37 11.22 -10.32
C PHE A 49 -4.81 10.87 -9.90
N ARG A 50 -5.79 11.45 -10.61
CA ARG A 50 -7.22 11.30 -10.27
C ARG A 50 -7.66 9.83 -10.21
N PRO A 51 -7.57 9.04 -11.29
CA PRO A 51 -8.00 7.64 -11.23
C PRO A 51 -7.13 6.78 -10.32
N PHE A 52 -5.85 7.13 -10.11
CA PHE A 52 -5.00 6.38 -9.17
C PHE A 52 -5.50 6.52 -7.73
N PHE A 53 -5.78 7.74 -7.27
CA PHE A 53 -6.26 7.97 -5.91
C PHE A 53 -7.74 7.59 -5.75
N GLU A 54 -8.58 7.76 -6.77
CA GLU A 54 -9.97 7.28 -6.74
C GLU A 54 -10.03 5.76 -6.57
N TYR A 55 -9.19 5.01 -7.29
CA TYR A 55 -9.16 3.55 -7.13
C TYR A 55 -8.50 3.14 -5.80
N HIS A 56 -7.47 3.85 -5.34
CA HIS A 56 -6.91 3.64 -4.01
C HIS A 56 -7.99 3.78 -2.93
N ASP A 57 -8.80 4.84 -2.97
CA ASP A 57 -9.82 5.10 -1.96
C ASP A 57 -10.90 4.01 -1.98
N ALA A 58 -11.35 3.59 -3.16
CA ALA A 58 -12.29 2.47 -3.27
C ALA A 58 -11.75 1.20 -2.60
N LEU A 59 -10.46 0.88 -2.78
CA LEU A 59 -9.83 -0.31 -2.18
C LEU A 59 -9.60 -0.22 -0.67
N VAL A 60 -9.76 0.96 -0.07
CA VAL A 60 -9.48 1.23 1.34
C VAL A 60 -10.75 1.53 2.13
N GLU A 61 -11.71 2.21 1.52
CA GLU A 61 -12.93 2.71 2.15
C GLU A 61 -14.14 1.84 1.83
N ASP A 62 -14.17 1.19 0.67
CA ASP A 62 -15.25 0.31 0.19
C ASP A 62 -14.72 -1.11 0.00
N THR A 63 -14.30 -1.72 1.11
CA THR A 63 -13.73 -3.06 1.15
C THR A 63 -14.28 -3.89 2.30
N ASP A 64 -14.35 -5.20 2.08
CA ASP A 64 -14.74 -6.22 3.05
C ASP A 64 -13.55 -6.70 3.93
N LEU A 65 -12.37 -6.10 3.72
CA LEU A 65 -11.16 -6.36 4.49
C LEU A 65 -10.98 -5.36 5.63
N GLU A 66 -10.42 -5.83 6.74
CA GLU A 66 -10.00 -4.94 7.80
C GLU A 66 -8.83 -4.06 7.33
N ARG A 67 -8.72 -2.85 7.87
CA ARG A 67 -7.68 -1.89 7.45
C ARG A 67 -6.25 -2.46 7.58
N HIS A 68 -6.00 -3.27 8.60
CA HIS A 68 -4.71 -3.92 8.78
C HIS A 68 -4.48 -5.08 7.79
N GLU A 69 -5.52 -5.80 7.35
CA GLU A 69 -5.43 -6.85 6.34
C GLU A 69 -5.01 -6.25 4.99
N VAL A 70 -5.61 -5.11 4.60
CA VAL A 70 -5.21 -4.34 3.40
C VAL A 70 -3.73 -3.99 3.45
N GLU A 71 -3.26 -3.39 4.54
CA GLU A 71 -1.86 -2.98 4.68
C GLU A 71 -0.90 -4.18 4.74
N MET A 72 -1.30 -5.31 5.33
CA MET A 72 -0.50 -6.55 5.29
C MET A 72 -0.27 -7.04 3.85
N ILE A 73 -1.32 -7.03 3.01
CA ILE A 73 -1.21 -7.39 1.59
C ILE A 73 -0.22 -6.48 0.90
N ILE A 74 -0.38 -5.16 1.10
CA ILE A 74 0.47 -4.15 0.45
C ILE A 74 1.94 -4.37 0.82
N VAL A 75 2.24 -4.57 2.10
CA VAL A 75 3.61 -4.76 2.57
C VAL A 75 4.22 -6.08 2.06
N ALA A 76 3.47 -7.18 2.06
CA ALA A 76 3.97 -8.46 1.55
C ALA A 76 4.26 -8.41 0.03
N VAL A 77 3.33 -7.86 -0.75
CA VAL A 77 3.47 -7.67 -2.22
C VAL A 77 4.63 -6.73 -2.53
N SER A 78 4.75 -5.64 -1.79
CA SER A 78 5.84 -4.66 -1.94
C SER A 78 7.18 -5.24 -1.51
N GLY A 79 7.20 -6.16 -0.55
CA GLY A 79 8.38 -6.92 -0.12
C GLY A 79 8.92 -7.79 -1.27
N VAL A 80 8.05 -8.55 -1.91
CA VAL A 80 8.36 -9.37 -3.10
C VAL A 80 8.86 -8.51 -4.25
N ASN A 81 8.21 -7.37 -4.50
CA ASN A 81 8.61 -6.45 -5.57
C ASN A 81 9.83 -5.58 -5.24
N HIS A 82 10.35 -5.64 -4.00
CA HIS A 82 11.43 -4.79 -3.50
C HIS A 82 11.15 -3.27 -3.61
N CYS A 83 9.88 -2.86 -3.46
CA CYS A 83 9.50 -1.47 -3.59
C CYS A 83 9.83 -0.67 -2.32
N TYR A 84 10.89 0.14 -2.36
CA TYR A 84 11.35 0.94 -1.22
C TYR A 84 10.27 1.90 -0.68
N TYR A 85 9.64 2.69 -1.55
CA TYR A 85 8.57 3.63 -1.15
C TYR A 85 7.44 2.91 -0.43
N CYS A 86 6.86 1.90 -1.08
CA CYS A 86 5.67 1.22 -0.56
C CYS A 86 5.96 0.45 0.72
N ASN A 87 7.12 -0.24 0.83
CA ASN A 87 7.47 -0.96 2.06
C ASN A 87 7.66 -0.02 3.26
N VAL A 88 8.22 1.18 3.06
CA VAL A 88 8.39 2.14 4.15
C VAL A 88 7.05 2.77 4.54
N ALA A 89 6.30 3.29 3.56
CA ALA A 89 5.03 3.98 3.81
C ALA A 89 3.97 3.04 4.39
N HIS A 90 3.69 1.93 3.72
CA HIS A 90 2.69 0.95 4.18
C HIS A 90 3.20 0.11 5.35
N GLY A 91 4.53 0.00 5.52
CA GLY A 91 5.12 -0.53 6.75
C GLY A 91 4.74 0.31 7.98
N ALA A 92 4.71 1.64 7.86
CA ALA A 92 4.22 2.48 8.94
C ALA A 92 2.73 2.26 9.22
N LEU A 93 1.92 2.18 8.16
CA LEU A 93 0.48 2.01 8.29
C LEU A 93 0.12 0.64 8.89
N VAL A 94 0.75 -0.45 8.44
CA VAL A 94 0.48 -1.79 9.00
C VAL A 94 0.84 -1.83 10.49
N ARG A 95 1.92 -1.17 10.93
CA ARG A 95 2.25 -1.07 12.36
C ARG A 95 1.15 -0.37 13.15
N ILE A 96 0.62 0.75 12.63
CA ILE A 96 -0.44 1.52 13.28
C ILE A 96 -1.73 0.72 13.35
N TYR A 97 -2.21 0.19 12.22
CA TYR A 97 -3.53 -0.43 12.13
C TYR A 97 -3.58 -1.81 12.77
N ALA A 98 -2.48 -2.58 12.71
CA ALA A 98 -2.37 -3.84 13.44
C ALA A 98 -2.03 -3.65 14.93
N LYS A 99 -1.67 -2.43 15.34
CA LYS A 99 -1.14 -2.12 16.68
C LYS A 99 0.06 -3.01 17.05
N ASP A 100 0.92 -3.29 16.07
CA ASP A 100 2.09 -4.14 16.22
C ASP A 100 3.33 -3.44 15.61
N PRO A 101 4.25 -2.94 16.44
CA PRO A 101 5.42 -2.20 15.97
C PRO A 101 6.44 -3.08 15.21
N LEU A 102 6.37 -4.40 15.33
CA LEU A 102 7.33 -5.35 14.73
C LEU A 102 6.83 -5.91 13.40
N LEU A 103 5.51 -5.96 13.19
CA LEU A 103 4.87 -6.67 12.10
C LEU A 103 5.42 -6.28 10.72
N ALA A 104 5.61 -4.99 10.45
CA ALA A 104 6.12 -4.52 9.16
C ALA A 104 7.47 -5.15 8.80
N ASP A 105 8.40 -5.20 9.76
CA ASP A 105 9.75 -5.71 9.52
C ASP A 105 9.69 -7.24 9.25
N GLN A 106 8.78 -7.95 9.92
CA GLN A 106 8.55 -9.38 9.69
C GLN A 106 7.96 -9.66 8.30
N LEU A 107 6.95 -8.89 7.88
CA LEU A 107 6.31 -9.03 6.58
C LEU A 107 7.27 -8.76 5.42
N VAL A 108 8.05 -7.66 5.51
CA VAL A 108 9.03 -7.27 4.49
C VAL A 108 10.15 -8.31 4.38
N ALA A 109 10.65 -8.83 5.50
CA ALA A 109 11.74 -9.80 5.50
C ALA A 109 11.28 -11.18 5.00
N ASN A 110 10.19 -11.70 5.56
CA ASN A 110 9.56 -12.95 5.15
C ASN A 110 8.20 -13.11 5.84
N TYR A 111 7.11 -12.74 5.16
CA TYR A 111 5.75 -12.87 5.70
C TYR A 111 5.40 -14.30 6.19
N ARG A 112 6.06 -15.35 5.67
CA ARG A 112 5.79 -16.74 6.07
C ARG A 112 6.23 -17.06 7.50
N THR A 113 7.12 -16.24 8.06
CA THR A 113 7.60 -16.32 9.45
C THR A 113 7.05 -15.20 10.33
N ALA A 114 6.12 -14.38 9.82
CA ALA A 114 5.49 -13.32 10.62
C ALA A 114 4.53 -13.91 11.67
N ASP A 115 4.40 -13.21 12.80
CA ASP A 115 3.53 -13.55 13.92
C ASP A 115 2.07 -13.19 13.62
N ILE A 116 1.52 -13.76 12.55
CA ILE A 116 0.15 -13.54 12.08
C ILE A 116 -0.69 -14.82 12.13
N PRO A 117 -2.03 -14.72 12.29
CA PRO A 117 -2.91 -15.88 12.23
C PRO A 117 -2.84 -16.60 10.87
N GLU A 118 -3.13 -17.90 10.87
CA GLU A 118 -3.13 -18.73 9.65
C GLU A 118 -4.09 -18.20 8.56
N LYS A 119 -5.20 -17.56 8.95
CA LYS A 119 -6.11 -16.84 8.04
C LYS A 119 -5.35 -15.79 7.22
N HIS A 120 -4.60 -14.91 7.89
CA HIS A 120 -3.83 -13.86 7.21
C HIS A 120 -2.66 -14.45 6.43
N LYS A 121 -2.02 -15.52 6.91
CA LYS A 121 -0.99 -16.21 6.14
C LYS A 121 -1.53 -16.78 4.81
N THR A 122 -2.73 -17.37 4.84
CA THR A 122 -3.40 -17.86 3.63
C THR A 122 -3.74 -16.73 2.65
N MET A 123 -4.22 -15.59 3.17
CA MET A 123 -4.43 -14.37 2.38
C MET A 123 -3.14 -13.91 1.69
N LEU A 124 -2.03 -13.80 2.44
CA LEU A 124 -0.76 -13.36 1.90
C LEU A 124 -0.14 -14.37 0.93
N ASP A 125 -0.33 -15.68 1.14
CA ASP A 125 0.10 -16.71 0.19
C ASP A 125 -0.52 -16.50 -1.19
N VAL A 126 -1.83 -16.23 -1.26
CA VAL A 126 -2.51 -16.02 -2.54
C VAL A 126 -2.12 -14.68 -3.16
N ALA A 127 -2.01 -13.60 -2.38
CA ALA A 127 -1.55 -12.29 -2.86
C ALA A 127 -0.12 -12.34 -3.42
N VAL A 128 0.79 -13.03 -2.73
CA VAL A 128 2.18 -13.23 -3.18
C VAL A 128 2.22 -14.13 -4.42
N LYS A 129 1.44 -15.21 -4.47
CA LYS A 129 1.33 -16.05 -5.68
C LYS A 129 0.82 -15.26 -6.88
N LEU A 130 -0.19 -14.40 -6.70
CA LEU A 130 -0.69 -13.51 -7.75
C LEU A 130 0.36 -12.51 -8.24
N THR A 131 1.28 -12.11 -7.37
CA THR A 131 2.40 -11.22 -7.70
C THR A 131 3.50 -11.95 -8.49
N GLU A 132 3.91 -13.13 -8.04
CA GLU A 132 5.05 -13.87 -8.62
C GLU A 132 4.66 -14.68 -9.85
N SER A 133 3.51 -15.35 -9.80
CA SER A 133 3.05 -16.33 -10.79
C SER A 133 1.53 -16.19 -11.04
N PRO A 134 1.05 -15.05 -11.57
CA PRO A 134 -0.38 -14.77 -11.73
C PRO A 134 -1.14 -15.82 -12.55
N VAL A 135 -0.47 -16.44 -13.54
CA VAL A 135 -1.06 -17.48 -14.39
C VAL A 135 -1.33 -18.81 -13.67
N GLU A 136 -0.75 -18.99 -12.48
CA GLU A 136 -0.92 -20.18 -11.66
C GLU A 136 -2.02 -20.02 -10.61
N VAL A 137 -2.55 -18.80 -10.42
CA VAL A 137 -3.68 -18.56 -9.51
C VAL A 137 -4.94 -19.16 -10.12
N GLY A 138 -5.60 -20.04 -9.37
CA GLY A 138 -6.76 -20.78 -9.84
C GLY A 138 -7.82 -21.03 -8.77
N GLY A 139 -8.80 -21.87 -9.10
CA GLY A 139 -9.94 -22.15 -8.23
C GLY A 139 -9.56 -22.69 -6.85
N ASP A 140 -8.49 -23.49 -6.76
CA ASP A 140 -7.99 -24.03 -5.50
C ASP A 140 -7.47 -22.92 -4.56
N ASP A 141 -6.84 -21.87 -5.09
CA ASP A 141 -6.39 -20.73 -4.28
C ASP A 141 -7.58 -19.94 -3.72
N LEU A 142 -8.63 -19.74 -4.54
CA LEU A 142 -9.86 -19.10 -4.11
C LEU A 142 -10.58 -19.94 -3.05
N GLN A 143 -10.58 -21.27 -3.20
CA GLN A 143 -11.16 -22.17 -2.21
C GLN A 143 -10.41 -22.11 -0.88
N ARG A 144 -9.07 -22.03 -0.88
CA ARG A 144 -8.28 -21.84 0.35
C ARG A 144 -8.67 -20.57 1.10
N LEU A 145 -8.94 -19.48 0.38
CA LEU A 145 -9.41 -18.23 1.00
C LEU A 145 -10.81 -18.38 1.63
N ARG A 146 -11.74 -19.06 0.94
CA ARG A 146 -13.06 -19.38 1.50
C ARG A 146 -12.94 -20.23 2.76
N ASP A 147 -12.11 -21.27 2.72
CA ASP A 147 -11.88 -22.17 3.86
C ASP A 147 -11.24 -21.44 5.05
N ALA A 148 -10.45 -20.39 4.79
CA ALA A 148 -9.91 -19.48 5.80
C ALA A 148 -10.95 -18.47 6.35
N GLY A 149 -12.15 -18.42 5.79
CA GLY A 149 -13.28 -17.61 6.27
C GLY A 149 -13.44 -16.25 5.60
N PHE A 150 -12.81 -15.99 4.45
CA PHE A 150 -13.06 -14.77 3.68
C PHE A 150 -14.36 -14.87 2.87
N SER A 151 -15.11 -13.77 2.81
CA SER A 151 -16.28 -13.63 1.92
C SER A 151 -15.86 -13.58 0.45
N GLU A 152 -16.80 -13.73 -0.49
CA GLU A 152 -16.49 -13.55 -1.92
C GLU A 152 -16.00 -12.13 -2.24
N GLU A 153 -16.56 -11.11 -1.57
CA GLU A 153 -16.16 -9.71 -1.73
C GLU A 153 -14.74 -9.49 -1.17
N ALA A 154 -14.43 -10.01 0.03
CA ALA A 154 -13.06 -9.98 0.57
C ALA A 154 -12.05 -10.70 -0.35
N ILE A 155 -12.42 -11.82 -0.97
CA ILE A 155 -11.56 -12.54 -1.92
C ILE A 155 -11.25 -11.69 -3.15
N TRP A 156 -12.26 -10.98 -3.67
CA TRP A 156 -12.07 -10.03 -4.75
C TRP A 156 -11.13 -8.90 -4.34
N ASP A 157 -11.34 -8.33 -3.15
CA ASP A 157 -10.55 -7.23 -2.62
C ASP A 157 -9.08 -7.62 -2.41
N ILE A 158 -8.79 -8.84 -1.94
CA ILE A 158 -7.42 -9.37 -1.85
C ILE A 158 -6.73 -9.29 -3.22
N GLY A 159 -7.42 -9.75 -4.27
CA GLY A 159 -6.91 -9.70 -5.64
C GLY A 159 -6.74 -8.27 -6.15
N ALA A 160 -7.71 -7.40 -5.88
CA ALA A 160 -7.73 -6.02 -6.34
C ALA A 160 -6.64 -5.16 -5.67
N VAL A 161 -6.49 -5.24 -4.35
CA VAL A 161 -5.40 -4.60 -3.60
C VAL A 161 -4.05 -5.09 -4.13
N THR A 162 -3.89 -6.41 -4.30
CA THR A 162 -2.66 -7.00 -4.84
C THR A 162 -2.31 -6.45 -6.23
N ALA A 163 -3.28 -6.39 -7.14
CA ALA A 163 -3.08 -5.91 -8.49
C ALA A 163 -2.75 -4.41 -8.53
N PHE A 164 -3.48 -3.60 -7.76
CA PHE A 164 -3.26 -2.16 -7.68
C PHE A 164 -1.89 -1.83 -7.08
N PHE A 165 -1.45 -2.54 -6.03
CA PHE A 165 -0.13 -2.31 -5.47
C PHE A 165 1.00 -2.88 -6.31
N ASN A 166 0.73 -3.88 -7.15
CA ASN A 166 1.64 -4.24 -8.24
C ASN A 166 1.82 -3.08 -9.24
N LEU A 167 0.76 -2.33 -9.58
CA LEU A 167 0.88 -1.10 -10.37
C LEU A 167 1.66 -0.02 -9.61
N SER A 168 1.26 0.28 -8.37
CA SER A 168 1.89 1.30 -7.52
C SER A 168 3.39 1.05 -7.34
N ASN A 169 3.78 -0.19 -7.03
CA ASN A 169 5.18 -0.60 -6.89
C ASN A 169 5.98 -0.32 -8.16
N ARG A 170 5.45 -0.69 -9.33
CA ARG A 170 6.11 -0.47 -10.62
C ARG A 170 6.29 1.02 -10.88
N MET A 171 5.27 1.83 -10.61
CA MET A 171 5.34 3.29 -10.77
C MET A 171 6.37 3.92 -9.83
N ALA A 172 6.32 3.60 -8.53
CA ALA A 172 7.23 4.13 -7.53
C ALA A 172 8.69 3.77 -7.83
N MET A 173 8.97 2.51 -8.17
CA MET A 173 10.33 2.08 -8.53
C MET A 173 10.81 2.67 -9.85
N PHE A 174 9.92 2.80 -10.84
CA PHE A 174 10.26 3.39 -12.13
C PHE A 174 10.59 4.87 -12.01
N ALA A 175 9.84 5.62 -11.19
CA ALA A 175 10.06 7.04 -10.93
C ALA A 175 11.18 7.34 -9.91
N ASP A 176 11.69 6.32 -9.21
CA ASP A 176 12.56 6.46 -8.04
C ASP A 176 11.93 7.37 -6.97
N MET A 177 10.67 7.06 -6.64
CA MET A 177 9.88 7.73 -5.62
C MET A 177 10.48 7.48 -4.23
N ARG A 178 10.58 8.53 -3.41
CA ARG A 178 11.23 8.47 -2.09
C ARG A 178 10.19 8.54 -0.97
N PRO A 179 10.17 7.59 -0.03
CA PRO A 179 9.29 7.68 1.11
C PRO A 179 9.72 8.86 1.99
N ASN A 180 8.74 9.53 2.59
CA ASN A 180 8.97 10.57 3.57
C ASN A 180 9.74 10.03 4.78
N GLU A 181 10.56 10.86 5.42
CA GLU A 181 11.35 10.45 6.60
C GLU A 181 10.45 10.03 7.77
N GLU A 182 9.29 10.67 7.91
CA GLU A 182 8.28 10.42 8.93
C GLU A 182 7.83 8.94 8.94
N PHE A 183 7.66 8.33 7.77
CA PHE A 183 7.23 6.93 7.67
C PHE A 183 8.27 5.94 8.23
N HIS A 184 9.56 6.32 8.30
CA HIS A 184 10.59 5.42 8.82
C HIS A 184 10.45 5.13 10.32
N SER A 185 9.96 6.10 11.10
CA SER A 185 9.80 5.98 12.55
C SER A 185 8.35 5.74 12.99
N LEU A 186 7.38 6.14 12.17
CA LEU A 186 5.97 6.10 12.52
C LEU A 186 5.49 4.67 12.88
N GLY A 187 4.78 4.53 14.01
CA GLY A 187 4.23 3.25 14.48
C GLY A 187 5.24 2.28 15.11
N ARG A 188 6.51 2.69 15.33
CA ARG A 188 7.52 1.82 15.96
C ARG A 188 7.48 1.82 17.49
N GLU A 189 6.91 2.85 18.10
CA GLU A 189 6.69 2.90 19.55
C GLU A 189 5.29 2.37 19.88
N PRO A 190 5.14 1.53 20.92
CA PRO A 190 3.81 1.18 21.43
C PRO A 190 3.05 2.46 21.76
N ARG A 191 1.82 2.60 21.26
CA ARG A 191 0.95 3.67 21.75
C ARG A 191 0.50 3.29 23.16
N ASP A 192 0.78 4.17 24.13
CA ASP A 192 0.08 4.12 25.41
C ASP A 192 -1.42 4.34 25.11
N ASP A 193 -2.26 3.38 25.51
CA ASP A 193 -3.71 3.33 25.23
C ASP A 193 -4.47 4.61 25.63
#